data_AF-A0A0K8QWR3-F1
#
_entry.id   AF-A0A0K8QWR3-F1
#
_cell.length_a   1.000
_cell.length_b   1.000
_cell.length_c   1.000
_cell.angle_alpha   90.00
_cell.angle_beta   90.00
_cell.angle_gamma   90.00
#
_symmetry.space_group_name_H-M   'P 1'
#
loop_
_entity.id
_entity.type
_entity.pdbx_description
1 polymer ?
#
loop_
_entity_poly.entity_id
_entity_poly.type
_entity_poly.pdbx_seq_one_letter_code
_entity_poly.pdbx_strand_id
1 'polypeptide(L)' 'MLMNVLIVIGLAALMVGVAFALMAIRMLIKKGGKFPNTHVSGNKYLKSQGVSCATSYDRMEQQKVRQQINLKNLKISAE' A
#
# COMPACT_ATOMS: atom_id res chain seq x y z
N MET A 1 -35.47 7.64 -28.70
CA MET A 1 -34.17 6.94 -28.63
C MET A 1 -33.05 7.90 -28.20
N LEU A 2 -32.80 8.99 -28.94
CA LEU A 2 -31.76 9.97 -28.63
C LEU A 2 -31.92 10.66 -27.25
N MET A 3 -33.13 11.11 -26.90
CA MET A 3 -33.41 11.75 -25.61
C MET A 3 -33.05 10.86 -24.41
N ASN A 4 -33.40 9.58 -24.47
CA ASN A 4 -33.14 8.63 -23.40
C ASN A 4 -31.64 8.36 -23.23
N VAL A 5 -30.90 8.25 -24.35
CA VAL A 5 -29.44 8.07 -24.32
C VAL A 5 -28.75 9.27 -23.68
N LEU A 6 -29.19 10.50 -24.01
CA LEU A 6 -28.65 11.72 -23.40
C LEU A 6 -28.94 11.79 -21.89
N ILE A 7 -30.15 11.41 -21.46
CA ILE A 7 -30.50 11.34 -20.03
C ILE A 7 -29.59 10.35 -19.30
N VAL A 8 -29.40 9.14 -19.84
CA VAL A 8 -28.56 8.12 -19.22
C VAL A 8 -27.11 8.56 -19.09
N ILE A 9 -26.54 9.15 -20.15
CA ILE A 9 -25.16 9.66 -20.14
C ILE A 9 -25.02 10.82 -19.16
N GLY A 10 -25.98 11.74 -19.14
CA GLY A 10 -25.98 12.87 -18.20
C GLY A 10 -26.02 12.42 -16.75
N LEU A 11 -26.85 11.41 -16.44
CA LEU A 11 -26.99 10.88 -15.09
C LEU A 11 -25.72 10.12 -14.65
N ALA A 12 -25.11 9.34 -15.56
CA ALA A 12 -23.83 8.68 -15.32
C ALA A 12 -22.70 9.69 -15.07
N ALA A 13 -22.59 10.73 -15.90
CA ALA A 13 -21.59 11.78 -15.74
C ALA A 13 -21.76 12.53 -14.41
N LEU A 14 -23.00 12.81 -14.00
CA LEU A 14 -23.30 13.45 -12.72
C LEU A 14 -22.85 12.58 -11.54
N MET A 15 -23.14 11.28 -11.55
CA MET A 15 -22.70 10.37 -10.47
C MET A 15 -21.17 10.31 -10.36
N VAL A 16 -20.48 10.19 -11.49
CA VAL A 16 -19.01 10.18 -11.53
C VAL A 16 -18.45 11.52 -11.04
N GLY A 17 -19.02 12.63 -11.49
CA GLY A 17 -18.63 13.98 -11.06
C GLY A 17 -18.76 14.18 -9.54
N VAL A 18 -19.87 13.72 -8.95
CA VAL A 18 -20.07 13.78 -7.49
C VAL A 18 -19.02 12.93 -6.75
N ALA A 19 -18.70 11.74 -7.25
CA ALA A 19 -17.67 10.89 -6.63
C ALA A 19 -16.29 11.57 -6.62
N PHE A 20 -15.88 12.18 -7.73
CA PHE A 20 -14.62 12.93 -7.80
C PHE A 20 -14.63 14.18 -6.93
N ALA A 21 -15.75 14.91 -6.85
CA ALA A 21 -15.88 16.08 -5.98
C ALA A 21 -15.69 15.70 -4.50
N LEU A 22 -16.33 14.62 -4.05
CA LEU A 22 -16.16 14.11 -2.68
C LEU A 22 -14.72 13.66 -2.40
N MET A 23 -14.08 13.01 -3.36
CA MET A 23 -12.66 12.64 -3.28
C MET A 23 -11.76 13.87 -3.16
N ALA A 24 -12.01 14.89 -3.98
CA ALA A 24 -11.25 16.15 -3.99
C ALA A 24 -11.37 16.92 -2.67
N ILE A 25 -12.58 17.02 -2.11
CA ILE A 25 -12.81 17.66 -0.80
C ILE A 25 -11.97 16.97 0.29
N ARG A 26 -11.94 15.64 0.30
CA ARG A 26 -11.16 14.85 1.27
C ARG A 26 -9.66 15.04 1.13
N MET A 27 -9.15 15.30 -0.09
CA MET A 27 -7.72 15.50 -0.35
C MET A 27 -7.26 16.95 -0.17
N LEU A 28 -8.04 17.92 -0.67
CA LEU A 28 -7.64 19.34 -0.72
C LEU A 28 -8.04 20.13 0.52
N ILE A 29 -9.24 19.87 1.06
CA ILE A 29 -9.83 20.72 2.11
C ILE A 29 -9.63 20.09 3.50
N LYS A 30 -9.74 18.76 3.62
CA LYS A 30 -9.63 18.08 4.91
C LYS A 30 -8.18 18.08 5.41
N LYS A 31 -7.95 18.60 6.63
CA LYS A 31 -6.62 18.59 7.26
C LYS A 31 -6.10 17.16 7.41
N GLY A 32 -4.92 16.88 6.84
CA GLY A 32 -4.36 15.52 6.77
C GLY A 32 -4.95 14.64 5.66
N GLY A 33 -5.68 15.22 4.71
CA GLY A 33 -6.12 14.58 3.48
C GLY A 33 -4.93 14.04 2.70
N LYS A 34 -4.91 12.73 2.46
CA LYS A 34 -3.89 12.05 1.66
C LYS A 34 -4.57 10.99 0.82
N PHE A 35 -3.97 10.69 -0.32
CA PHE A 35 -4.38 9.52 -1.07
C PHE A 35 -4.18 8.27 -0.19
N PRO A 36 -5.15 7.33 -0.16
CA PRO A 36 -5.00 6.11 0.62
C PRO A 36 -3.72 5.38 0.21
N ASN A 37 -2.87 5.07 1.18
CA ASN A 37 -1.66 4.31 0.91
C ASN A 37 -2.03 2.83 0.78
N THR A 38 -2.06 2.33 -0.45
CA THR A 38 -2.35 0.93 -0.77
C THR A 38 -1.09 0.04 -0.73
N HIS A 39 0.06 0.61 -0.40
CA HIS A 39 1.31 -0.13 -0.31
C HIS A 39 1.41 -0.90 1.01
N VAL A 40 1.71 -2.20 0.94
CA VAL A 40 1.88 -3.07 2.12
C VAL A 40 2.81 -2.47 3.17
N SER A 41 3.96 -1.93 2.76
CA SER A 41 4.95 -1.34 3.69
C SER A 41 4.44 -0.07 4.40
N GLY A 42 3.48 0.64 3.80
CA GLY A 42 2.89 1.84 4.37
C GLY A 42 1.73 1.57 5.33
N ASN A 43 1.24 0.33 5.41
CA ASN A 43 0.09 -0.03 6.22
C ASN A 43 0.51 -0.32 7.68
N LYS A 44 0.08 0.56 8.60
CA LYS A 44 0.35 0.43 10.04
C LYS A 44 -0.19 -0.89 10.62
N TYR A 45 -1.36 -1.33 10.16
CA TYR A 45 -1.96 -2.58 10.63
C TYR A 45 -1.12 -3.78 10.20
N LEU A 46 -0.79 -3.92 8.91
CA LEU A 46 0.04 -5.01 8.42
C LEU A 46 1.44 -5.01 9.05
N LYS A 47 2.03 -3.82 9.25
CA LYS A 47 3.30 -3.67 9.96
C LYS A 47 3.21 -4.19 11.40
N SER A 48 2.10 -3.92 12.12
CA SER A 48 1.90 -4.44 13.48
C SER A 48 1.76 -5.96 13.53
N GLN A 49 1.31 -6.58 12.44
CA GLN A 49 1.22 -8.03 12.27
C GLN A 49 2.54 -8.66 11.77
N GLY A 50 3.61 -7.87 11.61
CA GLY A 50 4.88 -8.36 11.09
C GLY A 50 4.90 -8.65 9.59
N VAL A 51 3.86 -8.24 8.84
CA VAL A 51 3.77 -8.45 7.40
C VAL A 51 4.56 -7.37 6.67
N SER A 52 5.61 -7.76 5.96
CA SER A 52 6.43 -6.88 5.10
C SER A 52 6.22 -7.18 3.61
N CYS A 53 6.71 -6.30 2.72
CA CYS A 53 6.77 -6.65 1.29
C CYS A 53 7.72 -7.82 1.06
N ALA A 54 7.50 -8.57 -0.03
CA ALA A 54 8.28 -9.76 -0.37
C ALA A 54 9.79 -9.46 -0.40
N THR A 55 10.20 -8.33 -0.98
CA THR A 55 11.61 -7.93 -1.08
C THR A 55 12.25 -7.63 0.27
N SER A 56 11.53 -6.99 1.20
CA SER A 56 12.01 -6.78 2.56
C SER A 56 12.08 -8.09 3.33
N TYR A 57 11.10 -8.97 3.15
CA TYR A 57 11.08 -10.29 3.78
C TYR A 57 12.28 -11.13 3.35
N ASP A 58 12.52 -11.25 2.03
CA ASP A 58 13.67 -11.94 1.48
C ASP A 58 14.99 -11.40 2.02
N ARG A 59 15.15 -10.07 2.08
CA ARG A 59 16.35 -9.44 2.63
C ARG A 59 16.56 -9.79 4.10
N MET A 60 15.49 -9.79 4.91
CA MET A 60 15.55 -10.17 6.33
C MET A 60 15.98 -11.63 6.48
N GLU A 61 15.42 -12.55 5.70
CA GLU A 61 15.79 -13.97 5.75
C GLU A 61 17.23 -14.21 5.28
N GLN A 62 17.66 -13.55 4.20
CA GLN A 62 19.05 -13.62 3.75
C GLN A 62 20.02 -13.11 4.82
N GLN A 63 19.68 -12.04 5.54
CA GLN A 63 20.49 -11.53 6.64
C GLN A 63 20.58 -12.53 7.81
N LYS A 64 19.47 -13.17 8.18
CA LYS A 64 19.47 -14.23 9.21
C LYS A 64 20.40 -15.38 8.84
N VAL A 65 20.37 -15.83 7.58
CA VAL A 65 21.27 -16.90 7.10
C VAL A 65 22.74 -16.47 7.17
N ARG A 66 23.06 -15.26 6.71
CA ARG A 66 24.45 -14.73 6.76
C ARG A 66 24.99 -14.65 8.19
N GLN A 67 24.17 -14.19 9.13
CA GLN A 67 24.54 -14.13 10.55
C GLN A 67 24.80 -15.53 11.12
N GLN A 68 23.94 -16.50 10.82
CA GLN A 68 24.14 -17.88 11.27
C GLN A 68 25.44 -18.50 10.73
N ILE A 69 25.76 -18.27 9.46
CA ILE A 69 27.00 -18.76 8.85
C ILE A 69 28.22 -18.12 9.54
N ASN A 70 28.20 -16.81 9.75
CA ASN A 70 29.30 -16.11 10.41
C ASN A 70 29.51 -16.61 11.85
N LEU A 71 28.43 -16.78 12.61
CA LEU A 71 28.47 -17.35 13.96
C LEU A 71 29.03 -18.77 13.99
N LYS A 72 28.68 -19.62 13.02
CA LYS A 72 29.24 -20.99 12.90
C LYS A 72 30.74 -20.95 12.60
N ASN A 73 31.16 -20.11 11.67
CA ASN A 73 32.57 -19.97 11.30
C ASN A 73 33.44 -19.49 12.47
N LEU A 74 32.95 -18.54 13.26
CA LEU A 74 33.64 -18.06 14.46
C LEU A 74 33.85 -19.17 15.50
N LYS A 75 32.90 -20.10 15.65
CA LYS A 75 33.04 -21.25 16.56
C LYS A 75 34.08 -22.25 16.07
N ILE A 76 34.14 -22.51 14.77
CA ILE A 76 35.09 -23.44 14.17
C ILE A 76 36.53 -22.94 14.31
N SER A 77 36.76 -21.63 14.24
CA SER A 77 38.11 -21.06 14.43
C SER A 77 38.54 -20.94 15.91
N ALA A 78 37.63 -21.18 16.85
CA ALA A 78 37.91 -21.10 18.29
C ALA A 78 38.19 -22.47 18.94
N GLU A 79 38.07 -23.55 18.17
CA GLU A 79 38.35 -24.94 18.58
C GLU A 79 39.61 -25.45 17.88
#